data_AF-A0A5C0SER8-F1
#
_entry.id   AF-A0A5C0SER8-F1
#
_cell.length_a   1.000
_cell.length_b   1.000
_cell.length_c   1.000
_cell.angle_alpha   90.00
_cell.angle_beta   90.00
_cell.angle_gamma   90.00
#
_symmetry.space_group_name_H-M   'P 1'
#
loop_
_entity.id
_entity.type
_entity.pdbx_description
1 polymer ?
#
loop_
_entity_poly.entity_id
_entity_poly.type
_entity_poly.pdbx_seq_one_letter_code
_entity_poly.pdbx_strand_id
1 'polypeptide(L)'
;MEFRIIKSPSKGTIDILMKRLGINVSNDLSCVGAIGLVQGRMIDMICAVDIAEKAVDVTVSDIKGSCPQNMIMIAIFGDTASVESAILEIKCNLKKEKAIC
;
A
#
# COMPACT_ATOMS: atom_id res chain seq x y z
N MET A 1 6.85 5.57 -8.90
CA MET A 1 5.69 5.17 -8.08
C MET A 1 4.88 6.40 -7.71
N GLU A 2 3.56 6.28 -7.69
CA GLU A 2 2.63 7.27 -7.15
C GLU A 2 2.20 6.85 -5.73
N PHE A 3 2.04 7.82 -4.83
CA PHE A 3 1.70 7.60 -3.43
C PHE A 3 0.52 8.47 -3.01
N ARG A 4 -0.44 7.90 -2.29
CA ARG A 4 -1.55 8.62 -1.63
C ARG A 4 -1.75 8.07 -0.21
N ILE A 5 -2.15 8.94 0.72
CA ILE A 5 -2.53 8.56 2.07
C ILE A 5 -3.96 9.03 2.32
N ILE A 6 -4.79 8.12 2.80
CA ILE A 6 -6.16 8.40 3.23
C ILE A 6 -6.20 8.20 4.75
N LYS A 7 -6.29 9.29 5.50
CA LYS A 7 -6.45 9.25 6.97
C LYS A 7 -7.94 9.09 7.31
N SER A 8 -8.24 8.28 8.32
CA SER A 8 -9.60 8.01 8.78
C SER A 8 -10.57 7.74 7.60
N PRO A 9 -10.29 6.68 6.80
CA PRO A 9 -11.03 6.42 5.56
C PRO A 9 -12.53 6.30 5.81
N SER A 10 -13.33 6.91 4.93
CA SER A 10 -14.78 6.79 5.00
C SER A 10 -15.24 5.35 4.76
N LYS A 11 -16.41 4.97 5.30
CA LYS A 11 -16.99 3.65 5.08
C LYS A 11 -17.09 3.29 3.59
N GLY A 12 -17.55 4.23 2.76
CA GLY A 12 -17.64 4.01 1.30
C GLY A 12 -16.29 3.76 0.64
N THR A 13 -15.21 4.40 1.13
CA THR A 13 -13.84 4.14 0.67
C THR A 13 -13.41 2.71 1.01
N ILE A 14 -13.66 2.27 2.24
CA ILE A 14 -13.35 0.91 2.69
C ILE A 14 -14.15 -0.11 1.87
N ASP A 15 -15.45 0.10 1.68
CA ASP A 15 -16.33 -0.80 0.93
C ASP A 15 -15.88 -0.98 -0.53
N ILE A 16 -15.41 0.10 -1.18
CA ILE A 16 -14.87 0.03 -2.55
C ILE A 16 -13.55 -0.74 -2.57
N LEU A 17 -12.66 -0.50 -1.59
CA LEU A 17 -11.40 -1.21 -1.49
C LEU A 17 -11.62 -2.70 -1.24
N MET A 18 -12.49 -3.07 -0.31
CA MET A 18 -12.83 -4.48 0.00
C MET A 18 -13.25 -5.26 -1.25
N LYS A 19 -14.03 -4.65 -2.15
CA LYS A 19 -14.45 -5.29 -3.41
C LYS A 19 -13.30 -5.54 -4.39
N ARG A 20 -12.19 -4.82 -4.24
CA ARG A 20 -10.99 -4.92 -5.08
C ARG A 20 -9.89 -5.77 -4.45
N LEU A 21 -9.93 -5.93 -3.13
CA LEU A 21 -9.07 -6.85 -2.42
C LEU A 21 -9.50 -8.30 -2.74
N GLY A 22 -8.52 -9.19 -2.92
CA GLY A 22 -8.81 -10.61 -3.16
C GLY A 22 -9.45 -11.30 -1.95
N ILE A 23 -9.94 -12.52 -2.16
CA ILE A 23 -10.67 -13.35 -1.18
C ILE A 23 -9.84 -13.62 0.11
N ASN A 24 -8.53 -13.43 0.09
CA ASN A 24 -7.63 -13.79 1.20
C ASN A 24 -7.38 -12.65 2.21
N VAL A 25 -8.01 -11.48 2.08
CA VAL A 25 -7.93 -10.43 3.11
C VAL A 25 -9.03 -10.68 4.15
N SER A 26 -8.81 -11.72 4.96
CA SER A 26 -9.74 -12.13 6.01
C SER A 26 -9.67 -11.18 7.21
N ASN A 27 -10.81 -10.52 7.49
CA ASN A 27 -11.25 -10.01 8.78
C ASN A 27 -10.31 -9.07 9.56
N ASP A 28 -10.53 -7.76 9.39
CA ASP A 28 -10.50 -6.70 10.43
C ASP A 28 -10.03 -5.33 9.93
N LEU A 29 -10.46 -4.93 8.73
CA LEU A 29 -10.31 -3.54 8.28
C LEU A 29 -11.34 -2.56 8.89
N SER A 30 -12.14 -3.03 9.85
CA SER A 30 -13.22 -2.27 10.49
C SER A 30 -12.71 -1.09 11.34
N CYS A 31 -11.42 -1.05 11.67
CA CYS A 31 -10.82 0.02 12.48
C CYS A 31 -9.43 0.48 11.97
N VAL A 32 -9.26 0.65 10.67
CA VAL A 32 -7.99 1.14 10.12
C VAL A 32 -7.87 2.66 10.30
N GLY A 33 -6.78 3.10 10.93
CA GLY A 33 -6.51 4.53 11.15
C GLY A 33 -6.12 5.29 9.87
N ALA A 34 -5.39 4.64 8.96
CA ALA A 34 -5.07 5.18 7.65
C ALA A 34 -4.83 4.10 6.58
N ILE A 35 -4.97 4.48 5.31
CA ILE A 35 -4.68 3.62 4.16
C ILE A 35 -3.65 4.31 3.28
N GLY A 36 -2.52 3.65 3.05
CA GLY A 36 -1.52 4.03 2.08
C GLY A 36 -1.80 3.36 0.74
N LEU A 37 -1.93 4.13 -0.33
CA LEU A 37 -2.05 3.60 -1.69
C LEU A 37 -0.76 3.86 -2.44
N VAL A 38 -0.19 2.80 -3.02
CA VAL A 38 1.03 2.89 -3.82
C VAL A 38 0.78 2.23 -5.17
N GLN A 39 1.07 2.96 -6.24
CA GLN A 39 0.92 2.46 -7.60
C GLN A 39 2.24 2.59 -8.35
N GLY A 40 2.62 1.56 -9.10
CA GLY A 40 3.88 1.53 -9.82
C GLY A 40 4.04 0.28 -10.68
N ARG A 41 5.26 0.06 -11.18
CA ARG A 41 5.55 -1.15 -11.97
C ARG A 41 5.43 -2.39 -11.09
N MET A 42 5.10 -3.54 -11.67
CA MET A 42 5.00 -4.79 -10.91
C MET A 42 6.23 -5.08 -10.04
N ILE A 43 7.43 -5.00 -10.62
CA ILE A 43 8.69 -5.23 -9.87
C ILE A 43 8.87 -4.26 -8.69
N ASP A 44 8.57 -2.98 -8.93
CA ASP A 44 8.65 -1.92 -7.94
C ASP A 44 7.72 -2.21 -6.76
N MET A 45 6.49 -2.66 -7.06
CA MET A 45 5.48 -2.94 -6.04
C MET A 45 5.81 -4.17 -5.18
N ILE A 46 6.39 -5.23 -5.77
CA ILE A 46 6.85 -6.39 -4.98
C ILE A 46 7.92 -5.97 -3.98
N CYS A 47 8.90 -5.15 -4.38
CA CYS A 47 9.89 -4.60 -3.45
C CYS A 47 9.24 -3.70 -2.38
N ALA A 48 8.27 -2.88 -2.77
CA ALA A 48 7.58 -1.97 -1.85
C ALA A 48 6.80 -2.73 -0.76
N VAL A 49 6.19 -3.88 -1.09
CA VAL A 49 5.52 -4.76 -0.12
C VAL A 49 6.52 -5.24 0.94
N ASP A 50 7.65 -5.80 0.51
CA ASP A 50 8.69 -6.32 1.40
C ASP A 50 9.27 -5.23 2.33
N ILE A 51 9.50 -4.02 1.79
CA ILE A 51 9.96 -2.87 2.57
C ILE A 51 8.92 -2.47 3.63
N ALA A 52 7.64 -2.40 3.25
CA ALA A 52 6.58 -1.99 4.16
C ALA A 52 6.38 -2.98 5.31
N GLU A 53 6.28 -4.28 5.01
CA GLU A 53 6.06 -5.31 6.04
C GLU A 53 7.23 -5.47 7.01
N LYS A 54 8.47 -5.18 6.57
CA LYS A 54 9.65 -5.23 7.46
C LYS A 54 9.82 -3.99 8.34
N ALA A 55 9.34 -2.84 7.88
CA ALA A 55 9.61 -1.56 8.52
C ALA A 55 8.70 -1.33 9.74
N VAL A 56 7.41 -1.66 9.62
CA VAL A 56 6.39 -1.31 10.62
C VAL A 56 5.29 -2.36 10.63
N ASP A 57 4.55 -2.46 11.74
CA ASP A 57 3.37 -3.32 11.85
C ASP A 57 2.22 -2.79 10.97
N VAL A 58 2.25 -3.17 9.69
CA VAL A 58 1.24 -2.82 8.68
C VAL A 58 0.82 -4.07 7.91
N THR A 59 -0.43 -4.11 7.49
CA THR A 59 -0.92 -5.15 6.56
C THR A 59 -0.86 -4.61 5.14
N VAL A 60 -0.22 -5.32 4.22
CA VAL A 60 -0.16 -4.93 2.81
C VAL A 60 -1.02 -5.86 1.97
N SER A 61 -1.74 -5.34 0.99
CA SER A 61 -2.55 -6.15 0.08
C SER A 61 -2.59 -5.60 -1.33
N ASP A 62 -2.57 -6.50 -2.31
CA ASP A 62 -2.74 -6.15 -3.71
C ASP A 62 -4.19 -5.73 -4.02
N ILE A 63 -4.33 -4.64 -4.78
CA ILE A 63 -5.62 -4.13 -5.24
C ILE A 63 -5.82 -4.60 -6.67
N LYS A 64 -6.77 -5.53 -6.86
CA LYS A 64 -7.12 -6.00 -8.19
C LYS A 64 -7.92 -4.94 -8.95
N GLY A 65 -7.54 -4.74 -10.20
CA GLY A 65 -8.23 -3.85 -11.13
C GLY A 65 -7.70 -4.00 -12.55
N SER A 66 -8.35 -3.32 -13.49
CA SER A 66 -7.99 -3.28 -14.91
C SER A 66 -6.78 -2.36 -15.17
N CYS A 67 -5.73 -2.44 -14.35
CA CYS A 67 -4.53 -1.64 -14.54
C CYS A 67 -3.76 -2.17 -15.77
N PRO A 68 -2.97 -1.34 -16.49
CA PRO A 68 -2.11 -1.81 -17.58
C PRO A 68 -1.24 -2.98 -17.12
N GLN A 69 -0.92 -3.93 -18.02
CA GLN A 69 -0.25 -5.21 -17.70
C GLN A 69 1.00 -5.10 -16.81
N ASN A 70 1.70 -3.97 -16.82
CA ASN A 70 2.93 -3.76 -16.05
C ASN A 70 2.77 -2.84 -14.84
N MET A 71 1.58 -2.32 -14.56
CA MET A 71 1.30 -1.43 -13.43
C MET A 71 0.37 -2.13 -12.45
N ILE A 72 0.73 -2.16 -11.16
CA ILE A 72 -0.14 -2.68 -10.10
C ILE A 72 -0.25 -1.68 -8.96
N MET A 73 -1.25 -1.86 -8.11
CA MET A 73 -1.53 -1.00 -6.96
C MET A 73 -1.61 -1.86 -5.70
N ILE A 74 -0.90 -1.44 -4.66
CA ILE A 74 -1.00 -2.03 -3.32
C ILE A 74 -1.67 -1.05 -2.35
N ALA A 75 -2.38 -1.60 -1.38
CA ALA A 75 -2.83 -0.88 -0.19
C ALA A 75 -2.04 -1.33 1.03
N ILE A 76 -1.68 -0.36 1.87
CA ILE A 76 -1.01 -0.53 3.15
C ILE A 76 -1.99 -0.06 4.23
N PHE A 77 -2.34 -0.94 5.16
CA PHE A 77 -3.31 -0.71 6.21
C PHE A 77 -2.63 -0.68 7.57
N GLY A 78 -2.99 0.29 8.41
CA GLY A 78 -2.48 0.41 9.78
C GLY A 78 -3.01 1.66 10.48
N ASP A 79 -2.41 2.03 11.61
CA ASP A 79 -2.60 3.36 12.17
C ASP A 79 -1.95 4.45 11.29
N THR A 80 -2.27 5.72 11.55
CA THR A 80 -1.77 6.83 10.72
C THR A 80 -0.24 6.93 10.71
N ALA A 81 0.41 6.77 11.88
CA ALA A 81 1.86 6.92 11.99
C ALA A 81 2.58 5.75 11.32
N SER A 82 2.05 4.54 11.45
CA SER A 82 2.60 3.33 10.85
C SER A 82 2.54 3.39 9.32
N VAL A 83 1.40 3.83 8.75
CA VAL A 83 1.25 4.01 7.30
C VAL A 83 2.15 5.11 6.74
N GLU A 84 2.25 6.24 7.44
CA GLU A 84 3.17 7.32 7.03
C GLU A 84 4.63 6.86 7.03
N SER A 85 5.04 6.14 8.08
CA SER A 85 6.38 5.60 8.22
C SER A 85 6.70 4.57 7.14
N ALA A 86 5.79 3.64 6.86
CA ALA A 86 5.95 2.66 5.78
C ALA A 86 6.14 3.33 4.41
N ILE A 87 5.34 4.36 4.09
CA ILE A 87 5.47 5.12 2.83
C ILE A 87 6.79 5.89 2.76
N LEU A 88 7.25 6.45 3.87
CA LEU A 88 8.55 7.13 3.92
C LEU A 88 9.70 6.16 3.65
N GLU A 89 9.67 4.96 4.24
CA GLU A 89 10.68 3.93 4.00
C GLU A 89 10.72 3.49 2.53
N ILE A 90 9.56 3.26 1.90
CA ILE A 90 9.50 2.95 0.46
C ILE A 90 10.13 4.09 -0.37
N LYS A 91 9.82 5.35 -0.05
CA LYS A 91 10.39 6.52 -0.75
C LYS A 91 11.90 6.64 -0.55
N CYS A 92 12.41 6.36 0.64
CA CYS A 92 13.84 6.40 0.94
C CYS A 92 14.61 5.33 0.17
N ASN A 93 14.08 4.10 0.10
CA ASN A 93 14.71 3.00 -0.62
C ASN A 93 14.73 3.25 -2.14
N LEU A 94 13.66 3.79 -2.71
CA LEU A 94 13.62 4.23 -4.12
C LEU A 94 14.70 5.27 -4.48
N LYS A 95 14.97 6.20 -3.56
CA LYS A 95 16.01 7.22 -3.78
C LYS A 95 17.40 6.60 -3.74
N LYS A 96 17.64 5.62 -2.86
CA LYS A 96 18.90 4.87 -2.81
C LYS A 96 19.13 4.11 -4.11
N GLU A 97 18.13 3.40 -4.62
CA GLU A 97 18.23 2.67 -5.90
C GLU A 97 18.58 3.59 -7.08
N LYS A 98 17.94 4.77 -7.17
CA LYS A 98 18.27 5.77 -8.20
C LYS A 98 19.66 6.38 -8.07
N ALA A 99 20.27 6.35 -6.88
CA ALA A 99 21.62 6.86 -6.65
C ALA A 99 22.71 5.82 -6.97
N ILE A 100 22.32 4.56 -7.19
CA ILE A 100 23.22 3.44 -7.52
C ILE A 100 23.26 3.18 -9.04
N CYS A 101 22.43 3.89 -9.83
CA CYS A 101 22.39 3.82 -11.29
C CYS A 101 22.93 5.08 -11.96
#